data_AF-Q4CVJ3-F1
#
_entry.id   AF-Q4CVJ3-F1
#
_cell.length_a   1.000
_cell.length_b   1.000
_cell.length_c   1.000
_cell.angle_alpha   90.00
_cell.angle_beta   90.00
_cell.angle_gamma   90.00
#
_symmetry.space_group_name_H-M   'P 1'
#
loop_
_entity.id
_entity.type
_entity.pdbx_description
1 polymer ?
#
loop_
_entity_poly.entity_id
_entity_poly.type
_entity_poly.pdbx_seq_one_letter_code
_entity_poly.pdbx_strand_id
1 'polypeptide(L)'
;MSQETLSAKQVNQPGVHAPEVKALLSARARYRTVVVVAVTFLLLACLFVISSSSSEQGEGRYRPRAIVLIVPHLPPDMLEAAMASNKAPFLGLISAADGVYARPLAKNTELSSSLVTILTGRVESSATGLVGATSFLGKMKRAGRKPVVLAAASYWSAQVAAADGNC
;
A
#
# COMPACT_ATOMS: atom_id res chain seq x y z
N MET A 1 70.38 35.29 69.86
CA MET A 1 69.73 33.97 69.94
C MET A 1 68.24 34.21 70.06
N SER A 2 67.45 33.82 69.03
CA SER A 2 66.02 33.45 69.08
C SER A 2 65.43 33.55 67.67
N GLN A 3 65.07 32.40 67.11
CA GLN A 3 64.44 32.19 65.80
C GLN A 3 62.97 32.59 65.87
N GLU A 4 62.48 33.36 64.89
CA GLU A 4 61.04 33.47 64.59
C GLU A 4 60.77 32.97 63.16
N THR A 5 59.75 32.12 63.10
CA THR A 5 59.40 31.21 62.02
C THR A 5 58.71 31.90 60.84
N LEU A 6 59.24 31.67 59.63
CA LEU A 6 58.62 31.98 58.34
C LEU A 6 57.34 31.16 58.15
N SER A 7 56.19 31.82 58.20
CA SER A 7 54.87 31.25 57.90
C SER A 7 54.73 31.02 56.38
N ALA A 8 54.63 29.75 56.00
CA ALA A 8 54.58 29.29 54.61
C ALA A 8 53.27 29.68 53.91
N LYS A 9 53.42 30.36 52.77
CA LYS A 9 52.36 30.75 51.83
C LYS A 9 51.70 29.52 51.21
N GLN A 10 50.44 29.26 51.56
CA GLN A 10 49.63 28.18 50.97
C GLN A 10 49.49 28.34 49.45
N VAL A 11 49.91 27.29 48.74
CA VAL A 11 49.74 27.12 47.30
C VAL A 11 48.38 26.47 47.04
N ASN A 12 47.43 27.20 46.47
CA ASN A 12 46.13 26.66 46.05
C ASN A 12 46.32 25.72 44.84
N GLN A 13 46.05 24.44 45.05
CA GLN A 13 46.05 23.43 43.99
C GLN A 13 44.85 23.64 43.03
N PRO A 14 45.08 23.62 41.70
CA PRO A 14 44.00 23.66 40.72
C PRO A 14 43.41 22.25 40.58
N GLY A 15 42.14 22.05 40.90
CA GLY A 15 41.51 20.73 40.73
C GLY A 15 40.21 20.48 41.48
N VAL A 16 39.87 21.32 42.46
CA VAL A 16 38.62 21.19 43.23
C VAL A 16 37.60 22.18 42.71
N HIS A 17 37.16 22.01 41.45
CA HIS A 17 35.99 22.76 40.98
C HIS A 17 34.77 22.26 41.76
N ALA A 18 34.25 23.17 42.57
CA ALA A 18 33.15 23.03 43.50
C ALA A 18 32.01 22.15 42.96
N PRO A 19 31.33 21.38 43.82
CA PRO A 19 30.14 20.59 43.47
C PRO A 19 29.08 21.43 42.70
N GLU A 20 29.10 22.75 42.88
CA GLU A 20 28.31 23.74 42.16
C GLU A 20 28.57 23.76 40.64
N VAL A 21 29.82 23.61 40.17
CA VAL A 21 30.14 23.62 38.73
C VAL A 21 29.65 22.33 38.06
N LYS A 22 29.75 21.19 38.75
CA LYS A 22 29.16 19.91 38.28
C LYS A 22 27.64 19.97 38.25
N ALA A 23 27.02 20.61 39.24
CA ALA A 23 25.57 20.85 39.25
C ALA A 23 25.13 21.75 38.08
N LEU A 24 25.87 22.82 37.79
CA LEU A 24 25.57 23.72 36.66
C LEU A 24 25.79 23.05 35.29
N LEU A 25 26.85 22.24 35.13
CA LEU A 25 27.10 21.48 33.90
C LEU A 25 26.02 20.40 33.67
N SER A 26 25.61 19.68 34.72
CA SER A 26 24.54 18.68 34.62
C SER A 26 23.16 19.30 34.39
N ALA A 27 22.91 20.51 34.89
CA ALA A 27 21.69 21.27 34.59
C ALA A 27 21.62 21.67 33.09
N ARG A 28 22.73 22.15 32.51
CA ARG A 28 22.79 22.51 31.08
C ARG A 28 22.69 21.28 30.17
N ALA A 29 23.31 20.17 30.56
CA ALA A 29 23.21 18.90 29.85
C ALA A 29 21.78 18.34 29.85
N ARG A 30 21.08 18.40 31.00
CA ARG A 30 19.67 18.01 31.12
C ARG A 30 18.76 18.86 30.24
N TYR A 31 18.98 20.18 30.16
CA TYR A 31 18.16 21.01 29.28
C TYR A 31 18.28 20.60 27.81
N ARG A 32 19.50 20.30 27.34
CA ARG A 32 19.73 19.86 25.95
C ARG A 32 19.08 18.50 25.68
N THR A 33 19.18 17.54 26.59
CA THR A 33 18.54 16.23 26.40
C THR A 33 17.02 16.33 26.45
N VAL A 34 16.46 17.13 27.36
CA VAL A 34 15.00 17.37 27.42
C VAL A 34 14.49 18.01 26.13
N VAL A 35 15.19 19.03 25.61
CA VAL A 35 14.83 19.68 24.35
C VAL A 35 14.90 18.69 23.18
N VAL A 36 15.97 17.89 23.06
CA VAL A 36 16.10 16.90 21.99
C VAL A 36 14.99 15.85 22.06
N VAL A 37 14.71 15.29 23.25
CA VAL A 37 13.63 14.32 23.45
C VAL A 37 12.28 14.92 23.08
N ALA A 38 12.01 16.17 23.47
CA ALA A 38 10.78 16.87 23.11
C ALA A 38 10.64 17.06 21.59
N VAL A 39 11.71 17.44 20.89
CA VAL A 39 11.69 17.57 19.42
C VAL A 39 11.49 16.22 18.75
N THR A 40 12.15 15.16 19.21
CA THR A 40 11.95 13.80 18.67
C THR A 40 10.52 13.33 18.88
N PHE A 41 9.92 13.58 20.05
CA PHE A 41 8.54 13.22 20.33
C PHE A 41 7.55 14.02 19.46
N LEU A 42 7.81 15.31 19.24
CA LEU A 42 7.05 16.16 18.33
C LEU A 42 7.11 15.63 16.89
N LEU A 43 8.31 15.24 16.41
CA LEU A 43 8.48 14.66 15.07
C LEU A 43 7.75 13.32 14.93
N LEU A 44 7.81 12.44 15.94
CA LEU A 44 7.07 11.18 15.96
C LEU A 44 5.54 11.41 15.97
N ALA A 45 5.06 12.40 16.72
CA ALA A 45 3.65 12.78 16.73
C ALA A 45 3.21 13.31 15.35
N CYS A 46 4.00 14.16 14.69
CA CYS A 46 3.74 14.61 13.33
C CYS A 46 3.70 13.43 12.35
N LEU A 47 4.65 12.49 12.46
CA LEU A 47 4.69 11.27 11.64
C LEU A 47 3.44 10.42 11.85
N PHE A 48 3.02 10.22 13.10
CA PHE A 48 1.81 9.47 13.43
C PHE A 48 0.54 10.13 12.88
N VAL A 49 0.42 11.46 12.96
CA VAL A 49 -0.70 12.21 12.37
C VAL A 49 -0.72 12.07 10.85
N ILE A 50 0.44 12.14 10.18
CA ILE A 50 0.52 11.96 8.73
C ILE A 50 0.16 10.52 8.34
N SER A 51 0.68 9.52 9.07
CA SER A 51 0.37 8.10 8.83
C SER A 51 -1.11 7.78 9.05
N SER A 52 -1.74 8.33 10.10
CA SER A 52 -3.18 8.17 10.35
C SER A 52 -4.05 8.94 9.36
N SER A 53 -3.63 10.12 8.93
CA SER A 53 -4.34 10.89 7.90
C SER A 53 -4.29 10.19 6.53
N SER A 54 -3.24 9.42 6.26
CA SER A 54 -3.10 8.67 5.01
C SER A 54 -4.04 7.46 4.92
N SER A 55 -4.55 6.93 6.04
CA SER A 55 -5.49 5.81 6.02
C SER A 55 -6.96 6.21 5.81
N GLU A 56 -7.33 7.50 5.96
CA GLU A 56 -8.74 7.94 5.87
C GLU A 56 -9.13 8.57 4.52
N GLN A 57 -8.22 8.66 3.54
CA GLN A 57 -8.56 9.12 2.17
C GLN A 57 -9.34 8.09 1.32
N GLY A 58 -9.88 7.03 1.93
CA GLY A 58 -10.64 5.98 1.25
C GLY A 58 -12.17 5.98 1.46
N GLU A 59 -12.70 6.65 2.48
CA GLU A 59 -14.14 6.56 2.84
C GLU A 59 -14.99 7.77 2.41
N GLY A 60 -14.41 8.71 1.66
CA GLY A 60 -15.13 9.88 1.16
C GLY A 60 -16.01 9.57 -0.05
N ARG A 61 -17.15 8.86 0.08
CA ARG A 61 -18.22 8.67 -0.95
C ARG A 61 -17.74 8.35 -2.38
N TYR A 62 -16.48 7.96 -2.57
CA TYR A 62 -15.90 7.72 -3.87
C TYR A 62 -16.40 6.34 -4.28
N ARG A 63 -17.32 6.30 -5.24
CA ARG A 63 -17.85 5.04 -5.75
C ARG A 63 -16.65 4.20 -6.20
N PRO A 64 -16.35 3.06 -5.54
CA PRO A 64 -15.16 2.28 -5.88
C PRO A 64 -15.22 1.95 -7.37
N ARG A 65 -14.17 2.35 -8.08
CA ARG A 65 -13.99 2.05 -9.50
C ARG A 65 -13.07 0.84 -9.57
N ALA A 66 -13.52 -0.21 -10.22
CA ALA A 66 -12.73 -1.40 -10.48
C ALA A 66 -12.51 -1.52 -11.99
N ILE A 67 -11.30 -1.89 -12.37
CA ILE A 67 -10.96 -2.26 -13.75
C ILE A 67 -10.59 -3.74 -13.70
N VAL A 68 -11.23 -4.54 -14.54
CA VAL A 68 -10.90 -5.95 -14.72
C VAL A 68 -10.32 -6.08 -16.12
N LEU A 69 -9.04 -6.43 -16.20
CA LEU A 69 -8.36 -6.67 -17.46
C LEU A 69 -8.30 -8.18 -17.71
N ILE A 70 -8.75 -8.62 -18.87
CA ILE A 70 -8.65 -10.02 -19.29
C ILE A 70 -7.62 -10.11 -20.41
N VAL A 71 -6.55 -10.86 -20.15
CA VAL A 71 -5.48 -11.09 -21.13
C VAL A 71 -5.57 -12.54 -21.61
N PRO A 72 -6.09 -12.79 -22.82
CA PRO A 72 -6.16 -14.15 -23.34
C PRO A 72 -4.76 -14.72 -23.59
N HIS A 73 -4.62 -16.04 -23.43
CA HIS A 73 -3.38 -16.78 -23.74
C HIS A 73 -2.13 -16.34 -22.97
N LEU A 74 -2.28 -15.82 -21.75
CA LEU A 74 -1.16 -15.47 -20.87
C LEU A 74 -0.90 -16.59 -19.85
N PRO A 75 0.06 -17.50 -20.09
CA PRO A 75 0.43 -18.51 -19.10
C PRO A 75 1.13 -17.88 -17.90
N PRO A 76 1.00 -18.46 -16.69
CA PRO A 76 1.53 -17.87 -15.47
C PRO A 76 3.05 -17.71 -15.48
N ASP A 77 3.78 -18.68 -16.05
CA ASP A 77 5.24 -18.61 -16.11
C ASP A 77 5.74 -17.45 -17.00
N MET A 78 5.00 -17.12 -18.07
CA MET A 78 5.32 -15.95 -18.91
C MET A 78 5.02 -14.64 -18.18
N LEU A 79 3.93 -14.58 -17.41
CA LEU A 79 3.61 -13.41 -16.58
C LEU A 79 4.66 -13.20 -15.50
N GLU A 80 5.10 -14.26 -14.81
CA GLU A 80 6.16 -14.19 -13.80
C GLU A 80 7.50 -13.77 -14.40
N ALA A 81 7.87 -14.32 -15.55
CA ALA A 81 9.05 -13.88 -16.28
C ALA A 81 8.96 -12.39 -16.67
N ALA A 82 7.78 -11.90 -17.02
CA ALA A 82 7.55 -10.49 -17.31
C ALA A 82 7.63 -9.61 -16.05
N MET A 83 7.11 -10.07 -14.91
CA MET A 83 7.22 -9.37 -13.61
C MET A 83 8.67 -9.30 -13.10
N ALA A 84 9.45 -10.36 -13.32
CA ALA A 84 10.87 -10.41 -12.97
C ALA A 84 11.76 -9.65 -13.97
N SER A 85 11.23 -9.30 -15.14
CA SER A 85 11.96 -8.60 -16.19
C SER A 85 11.69 -7.10 -16.17
N ASN A 86 12.67 -6.31 -16.59
CA ASN A 86 12.48 -4.87 -16.85
C ASN A 86 11.63 -4.60 -18.12
N LYS A 87 11.13 -5.63 -18.81
CA LYS A 87 10.27 -5.47 -19.99
C LYS A 87 8.85 -5.01 -19.65
N ALA A 88 8.39 -5.22 -18.43
CA ALA A 88 7.06 -4.83 -17.97
C ALA A 88 7.13 -4.02 -16.67
N PRO A 89 7.70 -2.80 -16.69
CA PRO A 89 7.97 -2.03 -15.47
C PRO A 89 6.71 -1.75 -14.64
N PHE A 90 5.56 -1.63 -15.32
CA PHE A 90 4.27 -1.40 -14.65
C PHE A 90 3.76 -2.61 -13.87
N LEU A 91 4.12 -3.84 -14.25
CA LEU A 91 3.72 -5.01 -13.48
C LEU A 91 4.47 -5.08 -12.15
N GLY A 92 5.73 -4.64 -12.13
CA GLY A 92 6.49 -4.46 -10.89
C GLY A 92 5.83 -3.47 -9.93
N LEU A 93 5.19 -2.42 -10.45
CA LEU A 93 4.43 -1.46 -9.63
C LEU A 93 3.21 -2.10 -8.95
N ILE A 94 2.55 -3.06 -9.59
CA ILE A 94 1.42 -3.78 -8.99
C ILE A 94 1.92 -4.57 -7.77
N SER A 95 3.05 -5.25 -7.89
CA SER A 95 3.66 -5.96 -6.75
C SER A 95 4.14 -5.00 -5.65
N ALA A 96 4.61 -3.81 -6.00
CA ALA A 96 5.06 -2.80 -5.03
C ALA A 96 3.89 -2.10 -4.30
N ALA A 97 2.70 -2.10 -4.90
CA ALA A 97 1.49 -1.51 -4.34
C ALA A 97 0.63 -2.54 -3.56
N ASP A 98 1.26 -3.54 -2.94
CA ASP A 98 0.61 -4.66 -2.23
C ASP A 98 -0.33 -5.50 -3.10
N GLY A 99 -0.09 -5.53 -4.42
CA GLY A 99 -0.83 -6.40 -5.33
C GLY A 99 -0.57 -7.87 -5.03
N VAL A 100 -1.66 -8.62 -4.82
CA VAL A 100 -1.60 -10.07 -4.60
C VAL A 100 -1.55 -10.79 -5.94
N TYR A 101 -0.48 -11.54 -6.17
CA TYR A 101 -0.40 -12.48 -7.28
C TYR A 101 -0.87 -13.87 -6.86
N ALA A 102 -1.71 -14.50 -7.69
CA ALA A 102 -2.17 -15.86 -7.50
C ALA A 102 -2.17 -16.60 -8.85
N ARG A 103 -2.01 -17.93 -8.80
CA ARG A 103 -2.00 -18.80 -9.97
C ARG A 103 -3.27 -19.67 -10.01
N PRO A 104 -4.43 -19.11 -10.39
CA PRO A 104 -5.64 -19.90 -10.51
C PRO A 104 -5.53 -20.88 -11.69
N LEU A 105 -5.99 -22.11 -11.49
CA LEU A 105 -6.08 -23.08 -12.58
C LEU A 105 -7.34 -22.80 -13.41
N ALA A 106 -7.18 -22.54 -14.70
CA ALA A 106 -8.30 -22.46 -15.63
C ALA A 106 -8.88 -23.86 -15.86
N LYS A 107 -10.20 -24.02 -15.70
CA LYS A 107 -10.87 -25.30 -15.98
C LYS A 107 -11.13 -25.54 -17.46
N ASN A 108 -11.28 -24.48 -18.23
CA ASN A 108 -11.60 -24.54 -19.65
C ASN A 108 -10.35 -24.22 -20.48
N THR A 109 -10.14 -24.96 -21.55
CA THR A 109 -9.09 -24.70 -22.54
C THR A 109 -9.54 -23.64 -23.55
N GLU A 110 -10.84 -23.56 -23.82
CA GLU A 110 -11.42 -22.59 -24.73
C GLU A 110 -11.62 -21.23 -24.07
N LEU A 111 -11.30 -20.16 -24.82
CA LEU A 111 -11.43 -18.78 -24.35
C LEU A 111 -12.89 -18.42 -24.04
N SER A 112 -13.84 -18.77 -24.92
CA SER A 112 -15.26 -18.45 -24.75
C SER A 112 -15.82 -19.06 -23.46
N SER A 113 -15.57 -20.34 -23.22
CA SER A 113 -16.01 -21.06 -22.01
C SER A 113 -15.33 -20.51 -20.74
N SER A 114 -14.06 -20.13 -20.84
CA SER A 114 -13.33 -19.45 -19.75
C SER A 114 -13.94 -18.08 -19.42
N LEU A 115 -14.26 -17.27 -20.43
CA LEU A 115 -14.91 -15.97 -20.25
C LEU A 115 -16.29 -16.11 -19.61
N VAL A 116 -17.09 -17.08 -20.04
CA VAL A 116 -18.40 -17.36 -19.43
C VAL A 116 -18.24 -17.74 -17.96
N THR A 117 -17.24 -18.58 -17.65
CA THR A 117 -16.93 -18.96 -16.26
C THR A 117 -16.53 -17.75 -15.42
N ILE A 118 -15.66 -16.86 -15.95
CA ILE A 118 -15.24 -15.63 -15.26
C ILE A 118 -16.44 -14.70 -15.02
N LEU A 119 -17.31 -14.54 -16.02
CA LEU A 119 -18.44 -13.61 -15.94
C LEU A 119 -19.57 -14.15 -15.07
N THR A 120 -19.79 -15.46 -14.99
CA THR A 120 -20.93 -16.06 -14.25
C THR A 120 -20.52 -16.66 -12.90
N GLY A 121 -19.23 -16.98 -12.72
CA GLY A 121 -18.72 -17.78 -11.61
C GLY A 121 -19.12 -19.26 -11.67
N ARG A 122 -19.72 -19.71 -12.79
CA ARG A 122 -20.20 -21.09 -12.96
C ARG A 122 -19.32 -21.85 -13.93
N VAL A 123 -18.78 -22.97 -13.46
CA VAL A 123 -17.88 -23.82 -14.23
C VAL A 123 -18.60 -24.55 -15.36
N GLU A 124 -19.86 -24.94 -15.13
CA GLU A 124 -20.66 -25.73 -16.08
C GLU A 124 -21.36 -24.86 -17.15
N SER A 125 -21.14 -23.55 -17.13
CA SER A 125 -21.80 -22.63 -18.07
C SER A 125 -20.99 -22.51 -19.35
N SER A 126 -21.58 -22.92 -20.47
CA SER A 126 -21.04 -22.75 -21.81
C SER A 126 -21.63 -21.51 -22.50
N ALA A 127 -20.99 -21.06 -23.58
CA ALA A 127 -21.45 -19.93 -24.39
C ALA A 127 -22.86 -20.12 -24.99
N THR A 128 -23.36 -21.35 -25.06
CA THR A 128 -24.63 -21.70 -25.70
C THR A 128 -25.82 -21.71 -24.74
N GLY A 129 -25.60 -21.50 -23.43
CA GLY A 129 -26.63 -21.66 -22.38
C GLY A 129 -26.72 -20.49 -21.39
N LEU A 130 -26.49 -19.25 -21.84
CA LEU A 130 -26.48 -18.08 -20.96
C LEU A 130 -27.84 -17.44 -20.70
N VAL A 131 -28.89 -17.84 -21.42
CA VAL A 131 -30.23 -17.27 -21.25
C VAL A 131 -30.69 -17.47 -19.80
N GLY A 132 -30.88 -16.35 -19.07
CA GLY A 132 -31.25 -16.34 -17.65
C GLY A 132 -30.09 -16.46 -16.65
N ALA A 133 -28.85 -16.63 -17.09
CA ALA A 133 -27.69 -16.66 -16.21
C ALA A 133 -27.36 -15.25 -15.68
N THR A 134 -27.21 -15.11 -14.37
CA THR A 134 -26.78 -13.83 -13.77
C THR A 134 -25.27 -13.70 -13.86
N SER A 135 -24.78 -12.82 -14.73
CA SER A 135 -23.37 -12.44 -14.74
C SER A 135 -23.04 -11.50 -13.56
N PHE A 136 -21.76 -11.47 -13.19
CA PHE A 136 -21.19 -10.48 -12.26
C PHE A 136 -21.50 -9.05 -12.71
N LEU A 137 -21.43 -8.78 -14.01
CA LEU A 137 -21.82 -7.49 -14.59
C LEU A 137 -23.30 -7.19 -14.35
N GLY A 138 -24.18 -8.18 -14.53
CA GLY A 138 -25.60 -8.07 -14.22
C GLY A 138 -25.87 -7.79 -12.74
N LYS A 139 -25.15 -8.47 -11.83
CA LYS A 139 -25.21 -8.19 -10.38
C LYS A 139 -24.75 -6.76 -10.06
N MET A 140 -23.67 -6.28 -10.69
CA MET A 140 -23.20 -4.89 -10.54
C MET A 140 -24.23 -3.87 -11.02
N LYS A 141 -24.87 -4.12 -12.18
CA LYS A 141 -25.93 -3.26 -12.71
C LYS A 141 -27.12 -3.16 -11.74
N ARG A 142 -27.56 -4.30 -11.18
CA ARG A 142 -28.63 -4.34 -10.15
C ARG A 142 -28.25 -3.60 -8.87
N ALA A 143 -26.97 -3.59 -8.51
CA ALA A 143 -26.44 -2.81 -7.38
C ALA A 143 -26.25 -1.31 -7.69
N GLY A 144 -26.77 -0.81 -8.82
CA GLY A 144 -26.67 0.61 -9.20
C GLY A 144 -25.30 1.04 -9.72
N ARG A 145 -24.41 0.08 -10.03
CA ARG A 145 -23.13 0.36 -10.69
C ARG A 145 -23.33 0.39 -12.21
N LYS A 146 -22.43 1.08 -12.92
CA LYS A 146 -22.43 1.18 -14.39
C LYS A 146 -21.25 0.36 -14.94
N PRO A 147 -21.41 -0.96 -15.12
CA PRO A 147 -20.37 -1.75 -15.77
C PRO A 147 -20.20 -1.27 -17.22
N VAL A 148 -18.94 -1.14 -17.64
CA VAL A 148 -18.58 -0.85 -19.04
C VAL A 148 -17.69 -1.99 -19.49
N VAL A 149 -18.04 -2.61 -20.62
CA VAL A 149 -17.23 -3.66 -21.25
C VAL A 149 -16.56 -3.06 -22.47
N LEU A 150 -15.24 -3.13 -22.48
CA LEU A 150 -14.43 -2.79 -23.65
C LEU A 150 -13.89 -4.10 -24.21
N ALA A 151 -14.25 -4.43 -25.43
CA ALA A 151 -13.81 -5.63 -26.12
C ALA A 151 -13.55 -5.32 -27.60
N ALA A 152 -12.64 -6.07 -28.21
CA ALA A 152 -12.40 -5.98 -29.65
C ALA A 152 -13.70 -6.27 -30.43
N ALA A 153 -13.79 -5.72 -31.65
CA ALA A 153 -14.94 -5.91 -32.53
C ALA A 153 -15.34 -7.38 -32.73
N SER A 154 -14.35 -8.30 -32.69
CA SER A 154 -14.56 -9.74 -32.84
C SER A 154 -15.41 -10.38 -31.74
N TYR A 155 -15.53 -9.77 -30.56
CA TYR A 155 -16.36 -10.29 -29.47
C TYR A 155 -17.81 -9.81 -29.55
N TRP A 156 -18.10 -8.80 -30.36
CA TRP A 156 -19.45 -8.31 -30.55
C TRP A 156 -20.10 -9.13 -31.65
N SER A 157 -21.04 -10.00 -31.27
CA SER A 157 -21.92 -10.61 -32.26
C SER A 157 -22.80 -9.52 -32.88
N ALA A 158 -23.01 -9.56 -34.19
CA ALA A 158 -23.83 -8.60 -34.93
C ALA A 158 -25.35 -8.69 -34.60
N GLN A 159 -25.73 -9.34 -33.49
CA GLN A 159 -27.12 -9.47 -33.08
C GLN A 159 -27.56 -8.25 -32.28
N VAL A 160 -28.63 -7.64 -32.79
CA VAL A 160 -29.35 -6.51 -32.20
C VAL A 160 -29.70 -6.85 -30.75
N ALA A 161 -29.16 -6.08 -29.81
CA ALA A 161 -29.51 -6.19 -28.40
C ALA A 161 -31.03 -6.06 -28.24
N ALA A 162 -31.67 -7.11 -27.74
CA ALA A 162 -33.04 -7.00 -27.26
C ALA A 162 -33.06 -5.94 -26.15
N ALA A 163 -34.04 -5.03 -26.22
CA ALA A 163 -34.13 -3.87 -25.33
C ALA A 163 -34.34 -4.24 -23.84
N ASP A 164 -34.49 -5.53 -23.53
CA ASP A 164 -34.68 -6.08 -22.19
C ASP A 164 -33.36 -6.33 -21.43
N GLY A 165 -32.20 -6.24 -22.10
CA GLY A 165 -30.89 -6.36 -21.46
C GLY A 165 -30.54 -7.77 -20.97
N ASN A 166 -31.18 -8.79 -21.54
CA ASN A 166 -30.73 -10.17 -21.42
C ASN A 166 -29.64 -10.47 -22.47
N CYS A 167 -28.66 -11.28 -22.06
CA CYS A 167 -27.72 -11.92 -22.99
C CYS A 167 -28.37 -13.15 -23.60
#